data_AF-A0A520AEV7-F1
#
_entry.id   AF-A0A520AEV7-F1
#
_cell.length_a   1.000
_cell.length_b   1.000
_cell.length_c   1.000
_cell.angle_alpha   90.00
_cell.angle_beta   90.00
_cell.angle_gamma   90.00
#
_symmetry.space_group_name_H-M   'P 1'
#
loop_
_entity.id
_entity.type
_entity.pdbx_description
1 polymer ?
#
loop_
_entity_poly.entity_id
_entity_poly.type
_entity_poly.pdbx_seq_one_letter_code
_entity_poly.pdbx_strand_id
1 'polypeptide(L)'
;MQSIAPAVGAVDILFDHPNFAEHHGHDAMLDLPGGPLHRHVAAPPSGCWALNLALLSHNAGIMSGLAGQLPRAVFRLDLTVQERTEALVKHCEHTARGGFDRLTLINRRCVRGIEALAGLSRNARAREAWALIVAVGPLRRIQLARALGLSRAGADIQAHALARAGLVTLVAGGRIQPTQRQLIVEQPAILDDGPLALATAALDASMADIDRLLERSTRV
;
A
#
# COMPACT_ATOMS: atom_id res chain seq x y z
N MET A 1 -13.46 -9.53 27.58
CA MET A 1 -12.89 -8.23 27.19
C MET A 1 -11.78 -7.88 28.16
N GLN A 2 -10.53 -8.28 27.86
CA GLN A 2 -9.39 -7.84 28.67
C GLN A 2 -9.24 -6.32 28.50
N SER A 3 -9.00 -5.61 29.61
CA SER A 3 -8.98 -4.15 29.67
C SER A 3 -7.96 -3.58 28.68
N ILE A 4 -8.42 -2.76 27.74
CA ILE A 4 -7.60 -2.06 26.74
C ILE A 4 -6.82 -0.88 27.39
N ALA A 5 -7.29 -0.39 28.55
CA ALA A 5 -6.74 0.78 29.22
C ALA A 5 -5.24 0.72 29.60
N PRO A 6 -4.68 -0.42 30.08
CA PRO A 6 -3.26 -0.52 30.41
C PRO A 6 -2.37 -0.45 29.15
N ALA A 7 -2.87 -0.96 28.02
CA ALA A 7 -2.13 -0.97 26.76
C ALA A 7 -2.08 0.41 26.11
N VAL A 8 -3.15 1.21 26.22
CA VAL A 8 -3.21 2.59 25.71
C VAL A 8 -2.20 3.48 26.45
N GLY A 9 -2.22 3.46 27.79
CA GLY A 9 -1.27 4.26 28.58
C GLY A 9 0.20 3.86 28.37
N ALA A 10 0.47 2.59 28.07
CA ALA A 10 1.82 2.13 27.75
C ALA A 10 2.33 2.65 26.39
N VAL A 11 1.45 2.81 25.40
CA VAL A 11 1.81 3.34 24.08
C VAL A 11 2.06 4.85 24.15
N ASP A 12 1.27 5.59 24.93
CA ASP A 12 1.47 7.03 25.11
C ASP A 12 2.85 7.36 25.70
N ILE A 13 3.33 6.55 26.65
CA ILE A 13 4.67 6.68 27.22
C ILE A 13 5.76 6.50 26.15
N LEU A 14 5.53 5.64 25.14
CA LEU A 14 6.51 5.38 24.09
C LEU A 14 6.60 6.52 23.08
N PHE A 15 5.55 7.33 22.89
CA PHE A 15 5.60 8.46 21.95
C PHE A 15 6.58 9.55 22.38
N ASP A 16 6.74 9.74 23.69
CA ASP A 16 7.66 10.73 24.24
C ASP A 16 9.00 10.10 24.70
N HIS A 17 9.19 8.80 24.50
CA HIS A 17 10.42 8.12 24.90
C HIS A 17 11.56 8.42 23.90
N PRO A 18 12.77 8.82 24.35
CA PRO A 18 13.86 9.23 23.47
C PRO A 18 14.31 8.17 22.45
N ASN A 19 14.32 6.89 22.86
CA ASN A 19 14.62 5.77 21.95
C ASN A 19 13.59 5.58 20.81
N PHE A 20 12.40 6.15 20.94
CA PHE A 20 11.34 6.08 19.94
C PHE A 20 11.17 7.38 19.16
N ALA A 21 11.80 8.48 19.60
CA ALA A 21 11.75 9.76 18.92
C ALA A 21 12.31 9.67 17.49
N GLU A 22 11.55 10.23 16.53
CA GLU A 22 12.01 10.39 15.16
C GLU A 22 12.90 11.64 15.08
N HIS A 23 14.15 11.44 14.67
CA HIS A 23 15.13 12.51 14.53
C HIS A 23 15.26 12.94 13.07
N HIS A 24 15.64 14.20 12.84
CA HIS A 24 15.94 14.70 11.50
C HIS A 24 17.37 14.37 11.09
N GLY A 25 17.56 14.03 9.82
CA GLY A 25 18.87 14.04 9.21
C GLY A 25 19.46 15.45 9.23
N HIS A 26 20.78 15.53 9.09
CA HIS A 26 21.49 16.82 9.05
C HIS A 26 22.46 16.82 7.87
N ASP A 27 22.71 18.01 7.33
CA ASP A 27 23.77 18.17 6.34
C ASP A 27 25.12 18.26 7.06
N ALA A 28 26.03 17.36 6.69
CA ALA A 28 27.40 17.36 7.17
C ALA A 28 28.32 17.87 6.06
N MET A 29 29.26 18.73 6.43
CA MET A 29 30.34 19.18 5.56
C MET A 29 31.55 18.28 5.78
N LEU A 30 32.03 17.66 4.70
CA LEU A 30 33.25 16.85 4.69
C LEU A 30 34.35 17.66 4.03
N ASP A 31 35.37 18.03 4.80
CA ASP A 31 36.55 18.70 4.27
C ASP A 31 37.39 17.69 3.48
N LEU A 32 37.44 17.87 2.17
CA LEU A 32 38.26 17.07 1.26
C LEU A 32 39.39 17.92 0.67
N PRO A 33 40.51 17.31 0.24
CA PRO A 33 41.63 18.04 -0.36
C PRO A 33 41.26 18.89 -1.60
N GLY A 34 40.15 18.58 -2.27
CA GLY A 34 39.62 19.31 -3.43
C GLY A 34 38.52 20.34 -3.12
N GLY A 35 38.21 20.57 -1.84
CA GLY A 35 37.15 21.48 -1.39
C GLY A 35 36.08 20.78 -0.53
N PRO A 36 35.22 21.55 0.16
CA PRO A 36 34.19 21.01 1.04
C PRO A 36 33.09 20.31 0.24
N LEU A 37 32.73 19.10 0.66
CA LEU A 37 31.60 18.35 0.13
C LEU A 37 30.44 18.37 1.13
N HIS A 38 29.28 18.89 0.71
CA HIS A 38 28.05 18.77 1.47
C HIS A 38 27.43 17.38 1.25
N ARG A 39 27.16 16.68 2.35
CA ARG A 39 26.48 15.39 2.33
C ARG A 39 25.37 15.40 3.38
N HIS A 40 24.16 15.06 2.95
CA HIS A 40 23.07 14.77 3.88
C HIS A 40 23.33 13.45 4.62
N VAL A 41 23.35 13.52 5.95
CA VAL A 41 23.45 12.37 6.86
C VAL A 41 22.06 12.09 7.41
N ALA A 42 21.49 10.95 7.02
CA ALA A 42 20.21 10.51 7.54
C ALA A 42 20.29 10.23 9.06
N ALA A 43 19.24 10.58 9.79
CA ALA A 43 19.12 10.25 11.18
C ALA A 43 19.13 8.73 11.42
N PRO A 44 19.57 8.28 12.61
CA PRO A 44 19.34 6.91 13.05
C PRO A 44 17.84 6.56 13.00
N PRO A 45 17.47 5.33 12.59
CA PRO A 45 16.07 4.93 12.55
C PRO A 45 15.48 4.92 13.97
N SER A 46 14.30 5.50 14.14
CA SER A 46 13.58 5.48 15.43
C SER A 46 13.09 4.08 15.80
N GLY A 47 12.76 3.88 17.09
CA GLY A 47 12.12 2.66 17.59
C GLY A 47 10.71 2.38 17.04
N CYS A 48 10.14 3.28 16.21
CA CYS A 48 8.79 3.15 15.63
C CYS A 48 8.55 1.80 14.93
N TRP A 49 9.56 1.23 14.26
CA TRP A 49 9.45 -0.08 13.62
C TRP A 49 9.17 -1.21 14.62
N ALA A 50 9.79 -1.16 15.81
CA ALA A 50 9.68 -2.21 16.81
C ALA A 50 8.27 -2.22 17.42
N LEU A 51 7.70 -1.02 17.65
CA LEU A 51 6.32 -0.91 18.11
C LEU A 51 5.34 -1.40 17.04
N ASN A 52 5.53 -1.03 15.77
CA ASN A 52 4.70 -1.53 14.68
C ASN A 52 4.77 -3.07 14.57
N LEU A 53 5.95 -3.69 14.72
CA LEU A 53 6.07 -5.14 14.76
C LEU A 53 5.37 -5.77 15.97
N ALA A 54 5.51 -5.17 17.16
CA ALA A 54 4.85 -5.65 18.37
C ALA A 54 3.33 -5.63 18.21
N LEU A 55 2.76 -4.52 17.70
CA LEU A 55 1.32 -4.39 17.46
C LEU A 55 0.81 -5.35 16.37
N LEU A 56 1.61 -5.60 15.33
CA LEU A 56 1.30 -6.63 14.33
C LEU A 56 1.28 -8.04 14.94
N SER A 57 2.24 -8.36 15.81
CA SER A 57 2.34 -9.67 16.46
C SER A 57 1.22 -9.94 17.46
N HIS A 58 0.68 -8.89 18.09
CA HIS A 58 -0.45 -8.99 19.01
C HIS A 58 -1.78 -9.24 18.28
N ASN A 59 -1.91 -8.74 17.05
CA ASN A 59 -3.09 -8.94 16.20
C ASN A 59 -2.93 -10.18 15.30
N ALA A 60 -2.78 -11.35 15.91
CA ALA A 60 -2.57 -12.64 15.20
C ALA A 60 -3.78 -13.11 14.35
N GLY A 61 -4.88 -12.36 14.32
CA GLY A 61 -5.98 -12.55 13.37
C GLY A 61 -5.67 -11.83 12.06
N ILE A 62 -5.32 -12.57 11.01
CA ILE A 62 -4.95 -12.14 9.66
C ILE A 62 -5.66 -10.85 9.22
N MET A 63 -5.01 -9.70 9.41
CA MET A 63 -5.33 -8.45 8.73
C MET A 63 -4.19 -8.12 7.78
N SER A 64 -4.31 -8.64 6.56
CA SER A 64 -3.40 -8.31 5.46
C SER A 64 -3.65 -6.84 5.06
N GLY A 65 -2.80 -5.92 5.55
CA GLY A 65 -2.84 -4.52 5.10
C GLY A 65 -2.30 -3.47 6.07
N LEU A 66 -2.10 -3.78 7.36
CA LEU A 66 -1.72 -2.79 8.38
C LEU A 66 -0.21 -2.77 8.70
N ALA A 67 0.65 -2.95 7.69
CA ALA A 67 2.07 -2.66 7.89
C ALA A 67 2.24 -1.14 8.10
N GLY A 68 2.64 -0.76 9.32
CA GLY A 68 2.72 0.64 9.77
C GLY A 68 1.40 1.12 10.33
N GLN A 69 1.01 0.69 11.53
CA GLN A 69 -0.18 1.20 12.21
C GLN A 69 0.02 2.62 12.75
N LEU A 70 1.27 2.93 13.11
CA LEU A 70 1.68 4.23 13.60
C LEU A 70 2.62 4.88 12.58
N PRO A 71 2.28 6.08 12.05
CA PRO A 71 3.18 6.81 11.19
C PRO A 71 4.31 7.42 12.03
N ARG A 72 5.49 7.59 11.41
CA ARG A 72 6.67 8.21 12.04
C ARG A 72 6.38 9.60 12.63
N ALA A 73 5.43 10.32 12.05
CA ALA A 73 5.01 11.64 12.52
C ALA A 73 4.52 11.63 13.98
N VAL A 74 3.98 10.52 14.50
CA VAL A 74 3.56 10.45 15.91
C VAL A 74 4.75 10.49 16.88
N PHE A 75 5.95 10.16 16.41
CA PHE A 75 7.18 10.15 17.20
C PHE A 75 8.04 11.42 17.01
N ARG A 76 7.55 12.39 16.24
CA ARG A 76 8.22 13.69 16.07
C ARG A 76 7.95 14.58 17.26
N LEU A 77 8.95 14.74 18.12
CA LEU A 77 8.86 15.55 19.35
C LEU A 77 8.76 17.05 19.05
N ASP A 78 9.13 17.47 17.85
CA ASP A 78 8.98 18.85 17.37
C ASP A 78 7.53 19.19 16.99
N LEU A 79 6.65 18.20 16.88
CA LEU A 79 5.22 18.40 16.61
C LEU A 79 4.41 18.49 17.89
N THR A 80 3.42 19.38 17.88
CA THR A 80 2.41 19.47 18.93
C THR A 80 1.58 18.18 19.01
N VAL A 81 0.94 17.94 20.15
CA VAL A 81 0.02 16.79 20.34
C VAL A 81 -1.09 16.79 19.28
N GLN A 82 -1.58 17.98 18.92
CA GLN A 82 -2.61 18.11 17.89
C GLN A 82 -2.10 17.69 16.50
N GLU A 83 -0.93 18.18 16.09
CA GLU A 83 -0.32 17.81 14.79
C GLU A 83 -0.01 16.30 14.71
N ARG A 84 0.48 15.71 15.81
CA ARG A 84 0.70 14.25 15.90
C ARG A 84 -0.60 13.47 15.77
N THR A 85 -1.67 13.95 16.41
CA THR A 85 -3.00 13.34 16.35
C THR A 85 -3.60 13.43 14.94
N GLU A 86 -3.53 14.60 14.30
CA GLU A 86 -3.99 14.79 12.92
C GLU A 86 -3.23 13.89 11.94
N ALA A 87 -1.91 13.75 12.11
CA ALA A 87 -1.10 12.84 11.30
C ALA A 87 -1.51 11.38 11.49
N LEU A 88 -1.80 10.96 12.72
CA LEU A 88 -2.29 9.62 13.02
C LEU A 88 -3.67 9.37 12.38
N VAL A 89 -4.62 10.31 12.51
CA VAL A 89 -5.96 10.19 11.91
C VAL A 89 -5.86 10.07 10.40
N LYS A 90 -5.12 10.97 9.73
CA LYS A 90 -4.91 10.92 8.28
C LYS A 90 -4.30 9.59 7.83
N HIS A 91 -3.33 9.08 8.58
CA HIS A 91 -2.70 7.79 8.31
C HIS A 91 -3.66 6.61 8.47
N CYS A 92 -4.47 6.61 9.53
CA CYS A 92 -5.51 5.60 9.76
C CYS A 92 -6.56 5.62 8.65
N GLU A 93 -7.05 6.80 8.26
CA GLU A 93 -8.00 6.97 7.16
C GLU A 93 -7.43 6.45 5.84
N HIS A 94 -6.20 6.84 5.51
CA HIS A 94 -5.51 6.38 4.29
C HIS A 94 -5.35 4.87 4.28
N THR A 95 -4.90 4.28 5.40
CA THR A 95 -4.71 2.84 5.53
C THR A 95 -6.03 2.08 5.46
N ALA A 96 -7.07 2.58 6.12
CA ALA A 96 -8.41 2.00 6.09
C ALA A 96 -9.01 2.04 4.68
N ARG A 97 -8.85 3.16 3.97
CA ARG A 97 -9.27 3.30 2.57
C ARG A 97 -8.55 2.29 1.68
N GLY A 98 -7.23 2.22 1.76
CA GLY A 98 -6.44 1.26 0.99
C GLY A 98 -6.82 -0.20 1.27
N GLY A 99 -7.09 -0.53 2.54
CA GLY A 99 -7.62 -1.84 2.94
C GLY A 99 -8.99 -2.15 2.34
N PHE A 100 -9.92 -1.19 2.41
CA PHE A 100 -11.25 -1.29 1.82
C PHE A 100 -11.20 -1.48 0.30
N ASP A 101 -10.36 -0.69 -0.40
CA ASP A 101 -10.20 -0.77 -1.85
C ASP A 101 -9.61 -2.13 -2.26
N ARG A 102 -8.65 -2.64 -1.48
CA ARG A 102 -8.07 -3.98 -1.68
C ARG A 102 -9.10 -5.09 -1.48
N LEU A 103 -9.90 -5.03 -0.41
CA LEU A 103 -10.96 -6.01 -0.16
C LEU A 103 -12.04 -5.97 -1.24
N THR A 104 -12.42 -4.77 -1.69
CA THR A 104 -13.37 -4.58 -2.79
C THR A 104 -12.83 -5.19 -4.09
N LEU A 105 -11.56 -4.96 -4.40
CA LEU A 105 -10.90 -5.57 -5.57
C LEU A 105 -10.84 -7.10 -5.47
N ILE A 106 -10.49 -7.63 -4.29
CA ILE A 106 -10.48 -9.08 -4.02
C ILE A 106 -11.88 -9.66 -4.25
N ASN A 107 -12.92 -9.04 -3.69
CA ASN A 107 -14.29 -9.50 -3.83
C ASN A 107 -14.73 -9.53 -5.31
N ARG A 108 -14.50 -8.45 -6.07
CA ARG A 108 -14.79 -8.39 -7.52
C ARG A 108 -14.10 -9.51 -8.29
N ARG A 109 -12.83 -9.78 -7.97
CA ARG A 109 -12.07 -10.87 -8.60
C ARG A 109 -12.58 -12.26 -8.20
N CYS A 110 -13.00 -12.45 -6.95
CA CYS A 110 -13.63 -13.71 -6.51
C CYS A 110 -14.93 -13.99 -7.27
N VAL A 111 -15.82 -13.00 -7.40
CA VAL A 111 -17.08 -13.12 -8.17
C VAL A 111 -16.80 -13.51 -9.62
N ARG A 112 -15.88 -12.80 -10.30
CA ARG A 112 -15.44 -13.16 -11.66
C ARG A 112 -14.92 -14.60 -11.75
N GLY A 113 -14.22 -15.06 -10.72
CA GLY A 113 -13.72 -16.44 -10.64
C GLY A 113 -14.83 -17.49 -10.55
N ILE A 114 -15.92 -17.19 -9.83
CA ILE A 114 -17.08 -18.08 -9.70
C ILE A 114 -17.70 -18.30 -11.09
N GLU A 115 -17.92 -17.23 -11.84
CA GLU A 115 -18.49 -17.27 -13.19
C GLU A 115 -17.56 -18.00 -14.17
N ALA A 116 -16.29 -17.60 -14.24
CA ALA A 116 -15.32 -18.16 -15.20
C ALA A 116 -14.99 -19.64 -14.94
N LEU A 117 -15.19 -20.14 -13.71
CA LEU A 117 -14.92 -21.52 -13.31
C LEU A 117 -16.22 -22.32 -13.09
N ALA A 118 -17.38 -21.80 -13.48
CA ALA A 118 -18.67 -22.47 -13.28
C ALA A 118 -18.74 -23.82 -14.04
N GLY A 119 -18.15 -23.88 -15.24
CA GLY A 119 -18.09 -25.11 -16.06
C GLY A 119 -17.05 -26.14 -15.63
N LEU A 120 -16.25 -25.87 -14.60
CA LEU A 120 -15.30 -26.84 -14.05
C LEU A 120 -15.98 -27.70 -12.98
N SER A 121 -15.61 -28.99 -12.93
CA SER A 121 -16.20 -29.95 -12.00
C SER A 121 -16.15 -29.48 -10.53
N ARG A 122 -17.07 -29.99 -9.71
CA ARG A 122 -17.29 -29.55 -8.32
C ARG A 122 -16.04 -29.67 -7.42
N ASN A 123 -15.07 -30.54 -7.77
CA ASN A 123 -13.82 -30.78 -7.04
C ASN A 123 -12.61 -29.95 -7.55
N ALA A 124 -12.82 -28.94 -8.38
CA ALA A 124 -11.73 -28.23 -9.03
C ALA A 124 -10.94 -27.34 -8.04
N ARG A 125 -9.77 -27.84 -7.63
CA ARG A 125 -8.67 -27.07 -6.97
C ARG A 125 -8.32 -25.76 -7.68
N ALA A 126 -8.81 -25.54 -8.91
CA ALA A 126 -8.76 -24.28 -9.63
C ALA A 126 -9.45 -23.13 -8.86
N ARG A 127 -10.57 -23.37 -8.16
CA ARG A 127 -11.23 -22.32 -7.36
C ARG A 127 -10.37 -21.89 -6.18
N GLU A 128 -9.77 -22.84 -5.48
CA GLU A 128 -8.82 -22.58 -4.39
C GLU A 128 -7.55 -21.87 -4.90
N ALA A 129 -7.02 -22.32 -6.04
CA ALA A 129 -5.90 -21.67 -6.70
C ALA A 129 -6.20 -20.24 -7.09
N TRP A 130 -7.41 -19.97 -7.62
CA TRP A 130 -7.85 -18.62 -7.92
C TRP A 130 -7.97 -17.76 -6.66
N ALA A 131 -8.63 -18.25 -5.61
CA ALA A 131 -8.78 -17.51 -4.36
C ALA A 131 -7.41 -17.13 -3.75
N LEU A 132 -6.46 -18.07 -3.78
CA LEU A 132 -5.08 -17.82 -3.33
C LEU A 132 -4.40 -16.72 -4.16
N ILE A 133 -4.49 -16.81 -5.50
CA ILE A 133 -3.91 -15.83 -6.42
C ILE A 133 -4.54 -14.45 -6.24
N VAL A 134 -5.85 -14.37 -5.97
CA VAL A 134 -6.55 -13.09 -5.74
C VAL A 134 -6.12 -12.46 -4.42
N ALA A 135 -5.99 -13.26 -3.35
CA ALA A 135 -5.61 -12.76 -2.02
C ALA A 135 -4.15 -12.33 -1.95
N VAL A 136 -3.24 -13.16 -2.48
CA VAL A 136 -1.79 -13.00 -2.35
C VAL A 136 -1.17 -12.25 -3.52
N GLY A 137 -1.80 -12.28 -4.70
CA GLY A 137 -1.30 -11.68 -5.92
C GLY A 137 -0.52 -12.67 -6.81
N PRO A 138 0.31 -12.17 -7.75
CA PRO A 138 1.05 -13.00 -8.68
C PRO A 138 2.00 -13.96 -7.97
N LEU A 139 2.01 -15.22 -8.40
CA LEU A 139 2.79 -16.29 -7.76
C LEU A 139 3.34 -17.27 -8.79
N ARG A 140 4.41 -17.99 -8.43
CA ARG A 140 5.01 -19.04 -9.27
C ARG A 140 4.29 -20.36 -9.10
N ARG A 141 4.31 -21.23 -10.11
CA ARG A 141 3.72 -22.60 -10.03
C ARG A 141 4.23 -23.40 -8.83
N ILE A 142 5.49 -23.23 -8.45
CA ILE A 142 6.06 -23.89 -7.25
C ILE A 142 5.47 -23.34 -5.94
N GLN A 143 5.14 -22.05 -5.89
CA GLN A 143 4.48 -21.44 -4.73
C GLN A 143 3.03 -21.91 -4.64
N LEU A 144 2.34 -22.01 -5.79
CA LEU A 144 1.00 -22.60 -5.86
C LEU A 144 1.00 -24.06 -5.37
N ALA A 145 1.96 -24.86 -5.83
CA ALA A 145 2.12 -26.24 -5.43
C ALA A 145 2.28 -26.39 -3.92
N ARG A 146 3.17 -25.61 -3.32
CA ARG A 146 3.42 -25.62 -1.88
C ARG A 146 2.21 -25.17 -1.07
N ALA A 147 1.56 -24.08 -1.48
CA ALA A 147 0.43 -23.51 -0.75
C ALA A 147 -0.80 -24.43 -0.74
N LEU A 148 -1.01 -25.21 -1.80
CA LEU A 148 -2.18 -26.10 -1.95
C LEU A 148 -1.86 -27.59 -1.76
N GLY A 149 -0.62 -27.94 -1.40
CA GLY A 149 -0.18 -29.33 -1.27
C GLY A 149 -0.28 -30.14 -2.58
N LEU A 150 -0.08 -29.48 -3.73
CA LEU A 150 -0.16 -30.12 -5.05
C LEU A 150 1.22 -30.62 -5.51
N SER A 151 1.22 -31.68 -6.32
CA SER A 151 2.40 -32.04 -7.10
C SER A 151 2.73 -30.95 -8.13
N ARG A 152 3.95 -30.98 -8.70
CA ARG A 152 4.34 -30.07 -9.79
C ARG A 152 3.36 -30.14 -10.97
N ALA A 153 2.96 -31.35 -11.36
CA ALA A 153 1.97 -31.56 -12.42
C ALA A 153 0.58 -31.04 -12.01
N GLY A 154 0.17 -31.26 -10.76
CA GLY A 154 -1.11 -30.75 -10.24
C GLY A 154 -1.19 -29.23 -10.28
N ALA A 155 -0.13 -28.53 -9.86
CA ALA A 155 -0.05 -27.07 -9.93
C ALA A 155 -0.05 -26.56 -11.39
N ASP A 156 0.60 -27.28 -12.30
CA ASP A 156 0.60 -26.93 -13.73
C ASP A 156 -0.80 -27.12 -14.36
N ILE A 157 -1.51 -28.18 -14.02
CA ILE A 157 -2.91 -28.41 -14.43
C ILE A 157 -3.80 -27.25 -13.96
N GLN A 158 -3.69 -26.84 -12.69
CA GLN A 158 -4.49 -25.72 -12.18
C GLN A 158 -4.11 -24.39 -12.86
N ALA A 159 -2.82 -24.14 -13.05
CA ALA A 159 -2.34 -22.92 -13.72
C ALA A 159 -2.89 -22.82 -15.16
N HIS A 160 -2.87 -23.91 -15.92
CA HIS A 160 -3.44 -23.95 -17.26
C HIS A 160 -4.97 -23.89 -17.27
N ALA A 161 -5.65 -24.50 -16.30
CA ALA A 161 -7.10 -24.38 -16.16
C ALA A 161 -7.53 -22.92 -15.93
N LEU A 162 -6.83 -22.20 -15.06
CA LEU A 162 -7.06 -20.78 -14.83
C LEU A 162 -6.74 -19.92 -16.06
N ALA A 163 -5.70 -20.28 -16.81
CA ALA A 163 -5.32 -19.59 -18.04
C ALA A 163 -6.38 -19.77 -19.13
N ARG A 164 -6.90 -21.01 -19.31
CA ARG A 164 -8.02 -21.30 -20.23
C ARG A 164 -9.29 -20.55 -19.85
N ALA A 165 -9.55 -20.37 -18.55
CA ALA A 165 -10.65 -19.56 -18.05
C ALA A 165 -10.42 -18.03 -18.19
N GLY A 166 -9.28 -17.61 -18.73
CA GLY A 166 -8.93 -16.19 -18.91
C GLY A 166 -8.69 -15.42 -17.61
N LEU A 167 -8.58 -16.12 -16.47
CA LEU A 167 -8.38 -15.50 -15.15
C LEU A 167 -6.93 -15.09 -14.92
N VAL A 168 -5.98 -15.82 -15.52
CA VAL A 168 -4.55 -15.58 -15.38
C VAL A 168 -3.83 -15.64 -16.73
N THR A 169 -2.66 -15.06 -16.78
CA THR A 169 -1.66 -15.24 -17.84
C THR A 169 -0.47 -16.01 -17.28
N LEU A 170 0.10 -16.90 -18.11
CA LEU A 170 1.30 -17.67 -17.78
C LEU A 170 2.50 -17.00 -18.42
N VAL A 171 3.42 -16.50 -17.60
CA VAL A 171 4.61 -15.76 -18.04
C VAL A 171 5.84 -16.66 -17.92
N ALA A 172 6.92 -16.31 -18.63
CA ALA A 172 8.23 -16.94 -18.53
C ALA A 172 8.68 -17.12 -17.06
N GLY A 173 9.40 -18.20 -16.79
CA GLY A 173 9.80 -18.56 -15.43
C GLY A 173 8.67 -19.17 -14.58
N GLY A 174 7.53 -19.53 -15.18
CA GLY A 174 6.42 -20.21 -14.50
C GLY A 174 5.63 -19.29 -13.55
N ARG A 175 5.62 -17.99 -13.83
CA ARG A 175 4.85 -17.00 -13.08
C ARG A 175 3.40 -17.00 -13.56
N ILE A 176 2.48 -16.98 -12.61
CA ILE A 176 1.04 -16.91 -12.82
C ILE A 176 0.62 -15.50 -12.43
N GLN A 177 0.12 -14.73 -13.39
CA GLN A 177 -0.26 -13.33 -13.18
C GLN A 177 -1.77 -13.17 -13.39
N PRO A 178 -2.52 -12.61 -12.43
CA PRO A 178 -3.94 -12.33 -12.62
C PRO A 178 -4.14 -11.43 -13.83
N THR A 179 -5.05 -11.80 -14.73
CA THR A 179 -5.38 -10.97 -15.89
C THR A 179 -6.08 -9.70 -15.38
N GLN A 180 -5.51 -8.54 -15.69
CA GLN A 180 -6.15 -7.24 -15.48
C GLN A 180 -7.16 -6.96 -16.60
N ARG A 181 -8.05 -7.91 -16.93
CA ARG A 181 -9.25 -7.54 -17.68
C ARG A 181 -10.05 -6.68 -16.72
N GLN A 182 -9.80 -5.37 -16.80
CA GLN A 182 -10.78 -4.38 -16.42
C GLN A 182 -12.06 -4.86 -17.10
N LEU A 183 -13.08 -5.15 -16.30
CA LEU A 183 -14.42 -4.87 -16.80
C LEU A 183 -14.29 -3.45 -17.30
N ILE A 184 -14.33 -3.27 -18.61
CA ILE A 184 -14.63 -1.98 -19.18
C ILE A 184 -16.03 -1.72 -18.62
N VAL A 185 -16.09 -1.13 -17.42
CA VAL A 185 -17.14 -0.19 -17.12
C VAL A 185 -16.96 0.78 -18.26
N GLU A 186 -17.92 0.81 -19.18
CA GLU A 186 -18.02 1.92 -20.12
C GLU A 186 -17.80 3.16 -19.27
N GLN A 187 -16.62 3.78 -19.40
CA GLN A 187 -16.41 5.09 -18.82
C GLN A 187 -17.55 5.91 -19.43
N PRO A 188 -18.46 6.50 -18.63
CA PRO A 188 -19.33 7.51 -19.19
C PRO A 188 -18.38 8.50 -19.85
N ALA A 189 -18.68 8.81 -21.11
CA ALA A 189 -17.83 9.53 -22.04
C ALA A 189 -17.04 10.63 -21.33
N ILE A 190 -15.77 10.76 -21.74
CA ILE A 190 -14.93 11.94 -21.49
C ILE A 190 -15.86 13.16 -21.47
N LEU A 191 -15.93 13.85 -20.32
CA LEU A 191 -16.75 15.05 -20.17
C LEU A 191 -16.23 16.08 -21.17
N ASP A 192 -16.90 16.15 -22.33
CA ASP A 192 -16.81 17.28 -23.26
C ASP A 192 -17.10 18.57 -22.49
N ASP A 193 -16.20 19.55 -22.63
CA ASP A 193 -16.36 21.00 -22.41
C ASP A 193 -17.39 21.44 -21.35
N GLY A 194 -17.39 20.76 -20.21
CA GLY A 194 -18.28 21.06 -19.10
C GLY A 194 -17.77 22.18 -18.19
N PRO A 195 -18.61 22.74 -17.31
CA PRO A 195 -18.23 23.80 -16.38
C PRO A 195 -17.06 23.43 -15.45
N LEU A 196 -16.81 22.14 -15.23
CA LEU A 196 -15.63 21.63 -14.51
C LEU A 196 -14.31 21.78 -15.29
N ALA A 197 -14.35 21.71 -16.62
CA ALA A 197 -13.17 21.96 -17.46
C ALA A 197 -12.77 23.44 -17.41
N LEU A 198 -13.77 24.34 -17.41
CA LEU A 198 -13.55 25.78 -17.22
C LEU A 198 -13.01 26.11 -15.81
N ALA A 199 -13.52 25.43 -14.78
CA ALA A 199 -13.01 25.60 -13.41
C ALA A 199 -11.55 25.14 -13.27
N THR A 200 -11.18 24.03 -13.91
CA THR A 200 -9.81 23.53 -13.91
C THR A 200 -8.87 24.49 -14.65
N ALA A 201 -9.29 25.01 -15.82
CA ALA A 201 -8.50 25.99 -16.58
C ALA A 201 -8.32 27.32 -15.83
N ALA A 202 -9.33 27.77 -15.08
CA ALA A 202 -9.23 28.98 -14.25
C ALA A 202 -8.26 28.80 -13.07
N LEU A 203 -8.22 27.59 -12.49
CA LEU A 203 -7.27 27.23 -11.43
C LEU A 203 -5.84 27.23 -11.97
N ASP A 204 -5.60 26.59 -13.12
CA ASP A 204 -4.28 26.53 -13.76
C ASP A 204 -3.75 27.93 -14.10
N ALA A 205 -4.63 28.81 -14.60
CA ALA A 205 -4.28 30.21 -14.87
C ALA A 205 -3.88 30.96 -13.59
N SER A 206 -4.61 30.74 -12.49
CA SER A 206 -4.31 31.36 -11.19
C SER A 206 -2.98 30.87 -10.62
N MET A 207 -2.65 29.59 -10.80
CA MET A 207 -1.37 29.01 -10.37
C MET A 207 -0.19 29.59 -11.17
N ALA A 208 -0.34 29.74 -12.49
CA ALA A 208 0.68 30.33 -13.34
C ALA A 208 0.99 31.80 -12.99
N ASP A 209 -0.02 32.57 -12.55
CA ASP A 209 0.18 33.95 -12.10
C ASP A 209 0.89 34.02 -10.74
N ILE A 210 0.64 33.07 -9.83
CA ILE A 210 1.37 32.96 -8.56
C ILE A 210 2.85 32.67 -8.83
N ASP A 211 3.15 31.75 -9.73
CA ASP A 211 4.54 31.41 -10.09
C ASP A 211 5.29 32.62 -10.66
N ARG A 212 4.66 33.40 -11.55
CA ARG A 212 5.25 34.65 -12.09
C ARG A 212 5.51 35.70 -11.01
N LEU A 213 4.63 35.82 -10.02
CA LEU A 213 4.80 36.77 -8.91
C LEU A 213 5.97 36.33 -8.00
N LEU A 214 6.09 35.04 -7.74
CA LEU A 214 7.19 34.48 -6.96
C LEU A 214 8.54 34.64 -7.68
N GLU A 215 8.61 34.37 -8.98
CA GLU A 215 9.80 34.59 -9.82
C GLU A 215 10.22 36.07 -9.89
N ARG A 216 9.26 36.99 -9.80
CA ARG A 216 9.54 38.44 -9.82
C ARG A 216 9.99 38.96 -8.46
N SER A 217 9.49 38.38 -7.37
CA SER A 217 9.90 38.74 -5.99
C SER A 217 11.31 38.25 -5.63
N THR A 218 11.81 37.22 -6.32
CA THR A 218 13.16 36.64 -6.11
C THR A 218 14.27 37.35 -6.91
N ARG A 219 13.93 38.36 -7.72
CA ARG A 219 14.90 39.17 -8.52
C ARG A 219 15.17 40.56 -7.94
N VAL A 220 14.78 40.82 -6.69
CA VAL A 220 15.14 42.02 -5.90
C VAL A 220 16.04 41.60 -4.76
#